data_AF-A0A087V5Q1-F1
#
_entry.id   AF-A0A087V5Q1-F1
#
_cell.length_a   1.000
_cell.length_b   1.000
_cell.length_c   1.000
_cell.angle_alpha   90.00
_cell.angle_beta   90.00
_cell.angle_gamma   90.00
#
_symmetry.space_group_name_H-M   'P 1'
#
loop_
_entity.id
_entity.type
_entity.pdbx_description
1 polymer ?
#
loop_
_entity_poly.entity_id
_entity_poly.type
_entity_poly.pdbx_seq_one_letter_code
_entity_poly.pdbx_strand_id
1 'polypeptide(L)'
;DYIHVMTYDFHGSWDRNTGENSPLYKGPADTGDYIYFNVDYAMNYWKSNGAPAEKLVVGFPTYGNTFKLQNPSDNGLGAPASGPGPAGPYTQEAGTLAYYEICTLLNSGATQAWDAPQDVPYAYKGNEWVGYDNIKSFNIKVDWLKKNNFGGAMVWALDMDDFTGTFCKQGKYPLITTLKNGLGLQNGNCVPPAQPNPPVTEAPSQGSGSGSGSGGSGSNPGGSGGSGFCAGKANGIYADPTNKSNFYNCMNGETFVQSCQDGLVFDTSCSCCNW
;
A
#
# COMPACT_ATOMS: atom_id res chain seq x y z
N ASP A 1 5.77 12.02 10.36
CA ASP A 1 5.08 11.35 9.23
C ASP A 1 5.53 9.90 9.18
N TYR A 2 5.47 9.18 8.07
CA TYR A 2 5.70 7.73 8.06
C TYR A 2 6.39 7.30 6.76
N ILE A 3 7.00 6.11 6.77
CA ILE A 3 7.56 5.44 5.59
C ILE A 3 6.75 4.17 5.36
N HIS A 4 5.99 4.12 4.27
CA HIS A 4 5.23 2.93 3.88
C HIS A 4 6.16 2.01 3.08
N VAL A 5 6.70 0.98 3.75
CA VAL A 5 7.62 0.04 3.11
C VAL A 5 6.78 -1.00 2.35
N MET A 6 6.99 -1.09 1.04
CA MET A 6 6.29 -2.03 0.17
C MET A 6 6.91 -3.43 0.31
N THR A 7 6.61 -4.12 1.41
CA THR A 7 7.15 -5.46 1.75
C THR A 7 6.36 -6.58 1.09
N TYR A 8 6.21 -6.50 -0.22
CA TYR A 8 5.53 -7.43 -1.12
C TYR A 8 6.17 -7.30 -2.52
N ASP A 9 5.71 -8.10 -3.49
CA ASP A 9 6.35 -8.27 -4.80
C ASP A 9 7.79 -8.77 -4.69
N PHE A 10 8.08 -9.58 -3.68
CA PHE A 10 9.39 -10.21 -3.53
C PHE A 10 9.62 -11.28 -4.60
N HIS A 11 8.59 -12.05 -4.91
CA HIS A 11 8.55 -13.00 -6.01
C HIS A 11 7.30 -12.81 -6.86
N GLY A 12 7.45 -13.07 -8.15
CA GLY A 12 6.36 -12.97 -9.12
C GLY A 12 6.75 -13.57 -10.45
N SER A 13 5.88 -13.44 -11.47
CA SER A 13 6.04 -14.14 -12.74
C SER A 13 7.27 -13.75 -13.58
N TRP A 14 8.02 -12.74 -13.15
CA TRP A 14 9.34 -12.43 -13.68
C TRP A 14 10.42 -13.44 -13.27
N ASP A 15 10.17 -14.22 -12.21
CA ASP A 15 11.00 -15.33 -11.78
C ASP A 15 10.74 -16.59 -12.62
N ARG A 16 11.74 -17.48 -12.68
CA ARG A 16 11.62 -18.77 -13.38
C ARG A 16 11.00 -19.88 -12.53
N ASN A 17 10.74 -19.59 -11.26
CA ASN A 17 10.32 -20.55 -10.25
C ASN A 17 9.23 -19.92 -9.39
N THR A 18 8.31 -20.73 -8.86
CA THR A 18 7.29 -20.27 -7.92
C THR A 18 7.93 -19.72 -6.64
N GLY A 19 7.37 -18.62 -6.14
CA GLY A 19 7.81 -17.96 -4.92
C GLY A 19 6.66 -17.16 -4.30
N GLU A 20 6.76 -16.88 -3.01
CA GLU A 20 5.73 -16.16 -2.28
C GLU A 20 5.77 -14.66 -2.56
N ASN A 21 4.59 -14.01 -2.65
CA ASN A 21 4.50 -12.57 -2.88
C ASN A 21 5.14 -11.77 -1.71
N SER A 22 4.78 -12.14 -0.47
CA SER A 22 5.17 -11.43 0.75
C SER A 22 5.56 -12.42 1.86
N PRO A 23 6.61 -13.24 1.70
CA PRO A 23 7.03 -14.16 2.76
C PRO A 23 7.49 -13.37 4.01
N LEU A 24 7.09 -13.81 5.20
CA LEU A 24 7.51 -13.15 6.44
C LEU A 24 9.01 -13.35 6.71
N TYR A 25 9.50 -14.56 6.50
CA TYR A 25 10.89 -14.95 6.69
C TYR A 25 11.47 -15.55 5.41
N LYS A 26 12.79 -15.71 5.37
CA LYS A 26 13.45 -16.47 4.30
C LYS A 26 13.05 -17.95 4.33
N GLY A 27 12.90 -18.55 3.16
CA GLY A 27 12.78 -19.98 2.98
C GLY A 27 14.11 -20.73 3.16
N PRO A 28 14.07 -22.05 3.41
CA PRO A 28 15.28 -22.87 3.56
C PRO A 28 16.05 -23.07 2.24
N ALA A 29 15.40 -22.87 1.09
CA ALA A 29 16.00 -22.98 -0.23
C ALA A 29 16.53 -21.64 -0.77
N ASP A 30 16.28 -20.52 -0.07
CA ASP A 30 16.69 -19.21 -0.52
C ASP A 30 18.21 -19.07 -0.44
N THR A 31 18.80 -18.62 -1.55
CA THR A 31 20.24 -18.42 -1.70
C THR A 31 20.50 -17.15 -2.50
N GLY A 32 21.72 -16.62 -2.44
CA GLY A 32 22.06 -15.37 -3.11
C GLY A 32 21.20 -14.21 -2.58
N ASP A 33 20.67 -13.40 -3.49
CA ASP A 33 19.86 -12.23 -3.12
C ASP A 33 18.49 -12.58 -2.54
N TYR A 34 17.95 -13.78 -2.81
CA TYR A 34 16.65 -14.20 -2.29
C TYR A 34 16.62 -14.32 -0.77
N ILE A 35 17.77 -14.44 -0.09
CA ILE A 35 17.82 -14.42 1.37
C ILE A 35 17.33 -13.09 1.97
N TYR A 36 17.29 -12.03 1.16
CA TYR A 36 16.83 -10.68 1.52
C TYR A 36 15.36 -10.44 1.18
N PHE A 37 14.72 -11.32 0.42
CA PHE A 37 13.41 -11.10 -0.21
C PHE A 37 12.28 -11.54 0.72
N ASN A 38 12.23 -10.95 1.92
CA ASN A 38 11.20 -11.21 2.92
C ASN A 38 10.94 -9.98 3.78
N VAL A 39 9.75 -9.96 4.41
CA VAL A 39 9.28 -8.85 5.24
C VAL A 39 10.26 -8.57 6.39
N ASP A 40 10.74 -9.61 7.08
CA ASP A 40 11.62 -9.45 8.25
C ASP A 40 12.93 -8.76 7.86
N TYR A 41 13.61 -9.23 6.83
CA TYR A 41 14.86 -8.62 6.35
C TYR A 41 14.62 -7.20 5.85
N ALA A 42 13.62 -6.97 5.00
CA ALA A 42 13.37 -5.65 4.41
C ALA A 42 13.09 -4.58 5.48
N MET A 43 12.26 -4.90 6.47
CA MET A 43 11.95 -3.97 7.55
C MET A 43 13.14 -3.73 8.48
N ASN A 44 13.88 -4.78 8.82
CA ASN A 44 15.08 -4.66 9.66
C ASN A 44 16.23 -3.96 8.93
N TYR A 45 16.30 -4.06 7.61
CA TYR A 45 17.24 -3.29 6.79
C TYR A 45 16.98 -1.79 6.93
N TRP A 46 15.74 -1.33 6.74
CA TRP A 46 15.38 0.08 6.96
C TRP A 46 15.71 0.54 8.39
N LYS A 47 15.34 -0.27 9.39
CA LYS A 47 15.58 0.02 10.80
C LYS A 47 17.07 0.14 11.12
N SER A 48 17.88 -0.81 10.67
CA SER A 48 19.33 -0.83 10.92
C SER A 48 20.08 0.28 10.18
N ASN A 49 19.51 0.81 9.09
CA ASN A 49 20.07 1.93 8.31
C ASN A 49 19.54 3.31 8.75
N GLY A 50 18.90 3.39 9.92
CA GLY A 50 18.62 4.66 10.59
C GLY A 50 17.18 5.14 10.55
N ALA A 51 16.26 4.40 9.94
CA ALA A 51 14.83 4.73 10.02
C ALA A 51 14.26 4.32 11.40
N PRO A 52 13.67 5.25 12.17
CA PRO A 52 13.06 4.92 13.45
C PRO A 52 11.91 3.92 13.26
N ALA A 53 11.85 2.87 14.10
CA ALA A 53 10.89 1.78 13.95
C ALA A 53 9.44 2.28 13.99
N GLU A 54 9.15 3.25 14.86
CA GLU A 54 7.85 3.89 15.01
C GLU A 54 7.39 4.72 13.79
N LYS A 55 8.30 5.00 12.85
CA LYS A 55 7.97 5.65 11.56
C LYS A 55 7.86 4.66 10.41
N LEU A 56 8.31 3.42 10.59
CA LEU A 56 8.25 2.37 9.57
C LEU A 56 6.89 1.67 9.62
N VAL A 57 6.18 1.70 8.50
CA VAL A 57 4.85 1.10 8.33
C VAL A 57 5.00 -0.09 7.38
N VAL A 58 4.65 -1.28 7.86
CA VAL A 58 4.79 -2.56 7.14
C VAL A 58 3.73 -2.67 6.06
N GLY A 59 4.10 -3.07 4.84
CA GLY A 59 3.18 -3.30 3.73
C GLY A 59 2.54 -4.68 3.78
N PHE A 60 1.21 -4.74 3.63
CA PHE A 60 0.41 -5.96 3.58
C PHE A 60 -0.33 -6.03 2.24
N PRO A 61 -0.09 -7.05 1.39
CA PRO A 61 -0.81 -7.21 0.14
C PRO A 61 -2.15 -7.92 0.35
N THR A 62 -3.21 -7.42 -0.28
CA THR A 62 -4.51 -8.12 -0.41
C THR A 62 -4.64 -8.79 -1.78
N TYR A 63 -3.52 -9.20 -2.34
CA TYR A 63 -3.39 -9.89 -3.62
C TYR A 63 -2.26 -10.92 -3.55
N GLY A 64 -2.20 -11.80 -4.53
CA GLY A 64 -1.13 -12.77 -4.71
C GLY A 64 -0.54 -12.71 -6.12
N ASN A 65 0.72 -13.11 -6.23
CA ASN A 65 1.40 -13.25 -7.50
C ASN A 65 1.24 -14.68 -8.02
N THR A 66 0.93 -14.82 -9.30
CA THR A 66 0.58 -16.09 -9.93
C THR A 66 1.60 -16.54 -10.95
N PHE A 67 1.72 -17.86 -11.05
CA PHE A 67 2.64 -18.55 -11.94
C PHE A 67 1.91 -19.62 -12.73
N LYS A 68 2.41 -19.87 -13.93
CA LYS A 68 2.05 -21.04 -14.73
C LYS A 68 3.13 -22.13 -14.59
N LEU A 69 2.85 -23.16 -13.80
CA LEU A 69 3.73 -24.32 -13.60
C LEU A 69 4.08 -24.98 -14.94
N GLN A 70 5.34 -25.37 -15.10
CA GLN A 70 5.78 -26.19 -16.23
C GLN A 70 5.25 -27.63 -16.10
N ASN A 71 5.15 -28.14 -14.88
CA ASN A 71 4.63 -29.47 -14.57
C ASN A 71 3.59 -29.38 -13.43
N PRO A 72 2.30 -29.66 -13.68
CA PRO A 72 1.25 -29.67 -12.65
C PRO A 72 1.52 -30.56 -11.43
N SER A 73 2.34 -31.61 -11.60
CA SER A 73 2.72 -32.50 -10.50
C SER A 73 3.85 -31.94 -9.63
N ASP A 74 4.54 -30.89 -10.09
CA ASP A 74 5.53 -30.14 -9.32
C ASP A 74 4.93 -28.78 -8.96
N ASN A 75 4.32 -28.72 -7.77
CA ASN A 75 3.45 -27.62 -7.33
C ASN A 75 3.89 -27.02 -5.98
N GLY A 76 5.11 -27.34 -5.55
CA GLY A 76 5.71 -26.75 -4.36
C GLY A 76 6.25 -25.34 -4.61
N LEU A 77 6.83 -24.75 -3.57
CA LEU A 77 7.68 -23.57 -3.73
C LEU A 77 8.97 -23.93 -4.46
N GLY A 78 9.45 -22.99 -5.28
CA GLY A 78 10.61 -23.19 -6.13
C GLY A 78 10.34 -24.07 -7.36
N ALA A 79 9.09 -24.49 -7.59
CA ALA A 79 8.72 -25.30 -8.76
C ALA A 79 8.94 -24.49 -10.06
N PRO A 80 9.46 -25.09 -11.14
CA PRO A 80 9.68 -24.39 -12.41
C PRO A 80 8.39 -23.82 -13.00
N ALA A 81 8.41 -22.53 -13.33
CA ALA A 81 7.32 -21.79 -13.95
C ALA A 81 7.67 -21.38 -15.38
N SER A 82 6.65 -21.20 -16.21
CA SER A 82 6.76 -20.81 -17.62
C SER A 82 6.36 -19.36 -17.89
N GLY A 83 5.95 -18.63 -16.84
CA GLY A 83 5.47 -17.26 -16.92
C GLY A 83 4.29 -17.01 -15.96
N PRO A 84 3.52 -15.92 -16.19
CA PRO A 84 2.41 -15.56 -15.33
C PRO A 84 1.28 -16.58 -15.38
N GLY A 85 0.56 -16.70 -14.26
CA GLY A 85 -0.75 -17.35 -14.24
C GLY A 85 -1.77 -16.55 -15.07
N PRO A 86 -2.94 -17.15 -15.37
CA PRO A 86 -3.98 -16.48 -16.13
C PRO A 86 -4.50 -15.25 -15.40
N ALA A 87 -4.96 -14.26 -16.18
CA ALA A 87 -5.61 -13.08 -15.64
C ALA A 87 -6.89 -13.44 -14.87
N GLY A 88 -7.09 -12.81 -13.71
CA GLY A 88 -8.33 -12.93 -12.95
C GLY A 88 -9.53 -12.36 -13.71
N PRO A 89 -10.75 -12.87 -13.47
CA PRO A 89 -11.94 -12.41 -14.17
C PRO A 89 -12.32 -10.95 -13.87
N TYR A 90 -11.83 -10.39 -12.76
CA TYR A 90 -12.09 -9.00 -12.35
C TYR A 90 -10.85 -8.13 -12.48
N THR A 91 -9.69 -8.58 -11.97
CA THR A 91 -8.43 -7.83 -12.09
C THR A 91 -7.97 -7.70 -13.54
N GLN A 92 -8.26 -8.71 -14.36
CA GLN A 92 -7.89 -8.76 -15.79
C GLN A 92 -6.38 -8.59 -16.04
N GLU A 93 -5.56 -8.93 -15.05
CA GLU A 93 -4.11 -8.81 -15.10
C GLU A 93 -3.47 -10.20 -14.92
N ALA A 94 -2.75 -10.67 -15.95
CA ALA A 94 -2.02 -11.92 -15.86
C ALA A 94 -0.84 -11.77 -14.88
N GLY A 95 -0.63 -12.77 -14.03
CA GLY A 95 0.42 -12.74 -13.00
C GLY A 95 -0.05 -12.26 -11.64
N THR A 96 -1.30 -11.80 -11.51
CA THR A 96 -1.86 -11.25 -10.26
C THR A 96 -3.27 -11.76 -10.04
N LEU A 97 -3.63 -12.05 -8.79
CA LEU A 97 -5.02 -12.27 -8.37
C LEU A 97 -5.33 -11.49 -7.10
N ALA A 98 -6.46 -10.80 -7.07
CA ALA A 98 -6.98 -10.21 -5.84
C ALA A 98 -7.41 -11.30 -4.84
N TYR A 99 -7.44 -11.00 -3.54
CA TYR A 99 -7.79 -11.99 -2.51
C TYR A 99 -9.15 -12.66 -2.77
N TYR A 100 -10.15 -11.89 -3.22
CA TYR A 100 -11.46 -12.42 -3.57
C TYR A 100 -11.46 -13.36 -4.80
N GLU A 101 -10.53 -13.17 -5.74
CA GLU A 101 -10.34 -14.09 -6.87
C GLU A 101 -9.64 -15.37 -6.43
N ILE A 102 -8.69 -15.27 -5.50
CA ILE A 102 -8.04 -16.44 -4.88
C ILE A 102 -9.08 -17.26 -4.10
N CYS A 103 -10.00 -16.63 -3.38
CA CYS A 103 -11.13 -17.32 -2.76
C CYS A 103 -12.01 -18.05 -3.79
N THR A 104 -12.21 -17.46 -4.97
CA THR A 104 -12.95 -18.11 -6.07
C THR A 104 -12.19 -19.34 -6.60
N LEU A 105 -10.87 -19.22 -6.78
CA LEU A 105 -10.00 -20.32 -7.17
C LEU A 105 -10.08 -21.48 -6.16
N LEU A 106 -9.97 -21.20 -4.86
CA LEU A 106 -10.14 -22.17 -3.78
C LEU A 106 -11.52 -22.84 -3.79
N ASN A 107 -12.59 -22.04 -3.89
CA ASN A 107 -13.97 -22.55 -3.98
C ASN A 107 -14.19 -23.45 -5.21
N SER A 108 -13.39 -23.29 -6.26
CA SER A 108 -13.43 -24.11 -7.47
C SER A 108 -12.63 -25.43 -7.34
N GLY A 109 -12.09 -25.74 -6.16
CA GLY A 109 -11.36 -26.99 -5.89
C GLY A 109 -9.84 -26.89 -6.05
N ALA A 110 -9.26 -25.68 -5.98
CA ALA A 110 -7.82 -25.55 -5.85
C ALA A 110 -7.34 -26.06 -4.48
N THR A 111 -6.13 -26.62 -4.43
CA THR A 111 -5.53 -27.07 -3.19
C THR A 111 -4.80 -25.91 -2.54
N GLN A 112 -5.15 -25.60 -1.29
CA GLN A 112 -4.36 -24.69 -0.45
C GLN A 112 -3.28 -25.46 0.27
N ALA A 113 -2.08 -24.89 0.33
CA ALA A 113 -0.99 -25.36 1.16
C ALA A 113 -0.45 -24.21 2.03
N TRP A 114 0.30 -24.57 3.06
CA TRP A 114 0.91 -23.60 3.97
C TRP A 114 2.42 -23.77 3.92
N ASP A 115 3.13 -22.70 3.57
CA ASP A 115 4.57 -22.65 3.68
C ASP A 115 4.98 -22.30 5.12
N ALA A 116 5.35 -23.33 5.89
CA ALA A 116 5.65 -23.17 7.30
C ALA A 116 6.91 -22.32 7.57
N PRO A 117 8.03 -22.48 6.84
CA PRO A 117 9.19 -21.60 6.98
C PRO A 117 8.92 -20.10 6.78
N GLN A 118 8.06 -19.72 5.83
CA GLN A 118 7.84 -18.31 5.48
C GLN A 118 6.52 -17.72 6.02
N ASP A 119 5.74 -18.53 6.75
CA ASP A 119 4.49 -18.15 7.43
C ASP A 119 3.40 -17.56 6.50
N VAL A 120 3.30 -18.09 5.29
CA VAL A 120 2.32 -17.66 4.27
C VAL A 120 1.68 -18.84 3.55
N PRO A 121 0.46 -18.67 3.01
CA PRO A 121 -0.18 -19.68 2.18
C PRO A 121 0.21 -19.57 0.69
N TYR A 122 0.14 -20.70 0.01
CA TYR A 122 -0.01 -20.72 -1.45
C TYR A 122 -1.15 -21.65 -1.86
N ALA A 123 -1.59 -21.55 -3.10
CA ALA A 123 -2.60 -22.43 -3.65
C ALA A 123 -2.29 -22.80 -5.10
N TYR A 124 -2.80 -23.96 -5.54
CA TYR A 124 -2.57 -24.43 -6.89
C TYR A 124 -3.74 -25.26 -7.43
N LYS A 125 -3.91 -25.24 -8.76
CA LYS A 125 -4.89 -26.04 -9.49
C LYS A 125 -4.43 -26.27 -10.92
N GLY A 126 -4.23 -27.54 -11.30
CA GLY A 126 -3.65 -27.85 -12.60
C GLY A 126 -2.25 -27.22 -12.73
N ASN A 127 -2.07 -26.32 -13.69
CA ASN A 127 -0.82 -25.57 -13.87
C ASN A 127 -0.86 -24.16 -13.27
N GLU A 128 -1.93 -23.76 -12.61
CA GLU A 128 -2.02 -22.46 -11.94
C GLU A 128 -1.46 -22.58 -10.51
N TRP A 129 -0.64 -21.63 -10.11
CA TRP A 129 -0.06 -21.53 -8.77
C TRP A 129 -0.11 -20.07 -8.32
N VAL A 130 -0.43 -19.81 -7.05
CA VAL A 130 -0.49 -18.46 -6.47
C VAL A 130 0.10 -18.44 -5.06
N GLY A 131 1.04 -17.52 -4.84
CA GLY A 131 1.58 -17.19 -3.52
C GLY A 131 0.94 -15.91 -3.01
N TYR A 132 0.34 -15.93 -1.83
CA TYR A 132 -0.57 -14.88 -1.38
C TYR A 132 -0.61 -14.75 0.15
N ASP A 133 -1.46 -13.85 0.64
CA ASP A 133 -1.74 -13.70 2.07
C ASP A 133 -3.20 -14.04 2.39
N ASN A 134 -3.43 -14.57 3.59
CA ASN A 134 -4.78 -14.81 4.11
C ASN A 134 -4.91 -14.31 5.55
N ILE A 135 -6.09 -14.51 6.17
CA ILE A 135 -6.33 -14.11 7.57
C ILE A 135 -5.25 -14.65 8.52
N LYS A 136 -4.75 -15.89 8.31
CA LYS A 136 -3.72 -16.49 9.17
C LYS A 136 -2.38 -15.77 9.02
N SER A 137 -1.88 -15.56 7.80
CA SER A 137 -0.60 -14.86 7.60
C SER A 137 -0.68 -13.40 8.03
N PHE A 138 -1.82 -12.73 7.80
CA PHE A 138 -2.06 -11.38 8.30
C PHE A 138 -1.96 -11.30 9.84
N ASN A 139 -2.58 -12.23 10.57
CA ASN A 139 -2.46 -12.28 12.03
C ASN A 139 -1.00 -12.51 12.48
N ILE A 140 -0.29 -13.44 11.84
CA ILE A 140 1.12 -13.74 12.16
C ILE A 140 2.00 -12.50 11.94
N LYS A 141 1.86 -11.84 10.79
CA LYS A 141 2.61 -10.62 10.46
C LYS A 141 2.27 -9.47 11.40
N VAL A 142 1.01 -9.33 11.85
CA VAL A 142 0.65 -8.32 12.87
C VAL A 142 1.31 -8.60 14.21
N ASP A 143 1.34 -9.85 14.64
CA ASP A 143 2.02 -10.21 15.89
C ASP A 143 3.53 -9.98 15.80
N TRP A 144 4.14 -10.30 14.66
CA TRP A 144 5.54 -9.98 14.38
C TRP A 144 5.79 -8.46 14.36
N LEU A 145 4.92 -7.68 13.70
CA LEU A 145 5.00 -6.22 13.63
C LEU A 145 5.02 -5.60 15.02
N LYS A 146 4.08 -6.00 15.88
CA LYS A 146 3.98 -5.53 17.27
C LYS A 146 5.23 -5.91 18.07
N LYS A 147 5.72 -7.15 17.95
CA LYS A 147 6.94 -7.61 18.64
C LYS A 147 8.18 -6.79 18.25
N ASN A 148 8.22 -6.27 17.03
CA ASN A 148 9.35 -5.49 16.51
C ASN A 148 9.21 -3.96 16.71
N ASN A 149 8.10 -3.51 17.31
CA ASN A 149 7.78 -2.10 17.56
C ASN A 149 7.75 -1.24 16.28
N PHE A 150 7.24 -1.77 15.18
CA PHE A 150 7.01 -0.99 13.97
C PHE A 150 5.78 -0.08 14.11
N GLY A 151 5.78 1.05 13.40
CA GLY A 151 4.81 2.13 13.55
C GLY A 151 3.38 1.82 13.11
N GLY A 152 3.18 0.78 12.31
CA GLY A 152 1.85 0.36 11.86
C GLY A 152 1.88 -0.49 10.62
N ALA A 153 0.71 -0.70 10.02
CA ALA A 153 0.52 -1.43 8.77
C ALA A 153 -0.12 -0.54 7.70
N MET A 154 0.31 -0.72 6.45
CA MET A 154 -0.30 -0.18 5.24
C MET A 154 -0.80 -1.36 4.41
N VAL A 155 -1.91 -1.16 3.69
CA VAL A 155 -2.51 -2.19 2.85
C VAL A 155 -2.54 -1.75 1.41
N TRP A 156 -2.07 -2.63 0.52
CA TRP A 156 -2.29 -2.52 -0.92
C TRP A 156 -3.14 -3.70 -1.39
N ALA A 157 -4.41 -3.53 -1.74
CA ALA A 157 -5.23 -2.31 -1.65
C ALA A 157 -6.65 -2.62 -1.12
N LEU A 158 -7.48 -1.59 -0.95
CA LEU A 158 -8.85 -1.76 -0.45
C LEU A 158 -9.70 -2.61 -1.39
N ASP A 159 -9.61 -2.36 -2.68
CA ASP A 159 -10.42 -3.02 -3.72
C ASP A 159 -10.03 -4.48 -3.97
N MET A 160 -8.84 -4.92 -3.54
CA MET A 160 -8.38 -6.31 -3.72
C MET A 160 -8.72 -7.23 -2.55
N ASP A 161 -9.17 -6.69 -1.40
CA ASP A 161 -9.78 -7.49 -0.33
C ASP A 161 -11.21 -7.92 -0.72
N ASP A 162 -11.82 -8.86 -0.01
CA ASP A 162 -13.24 -9.20 -0.22
C ASP A 162 -14.16 -8.13 0.40
N PHE A 163 -14.18 -6.94 -0.21
CA PHE A 163 -14.87 -5.75 0.29
C PHE A 163 -16.39 -5.93 0.35
N THR A 164 -16.96 -6.82 -0.48
CA THR A 164 -18.39 -7.18 -0.44
C THR A 164 -18.68 -8.28 0.58
N GLY A 165 -17.70 -9.12 0.89
CA GLY A 165 -17.81 -10.30 1.75
C GLY A 165 -18.47 -11.51 1.08
N THR A 166 -18.64 -11.48 -0.24
CA THR A 166 -19.41 -12.49 -0.98
C THR A 166 -18.57 -13.62 -1.55
N PHE A 167 -17.26 -13.43 -1.69
CA PHE A 167 -16.37 -14.39 -2.36
C PHE A 167 -15.77 -15.39 -1.38
N CYS A 168 -15.27 -14.90 -0.25
CA CYS A 168 -14.52 -15.68 0.74
C CYS A 168 -15.40 -16.24 1.86
N LYS A 169 -16.64 -15.72 2.03
CA LYS A 169 -17.54 -16.06 3.16
C LYS A 169 -16.92 -15.76 4.53
N GLN A 170 -16.11 -14.70 4.60
CA GLN A 170 -15.38 -14.27 5.81
C GLN A 170 -15.83 -12.89 6.32
N GLY A 171 -16.95 -12.36 5.80
CA GLY A 171 -17.41 -10.99 6.07
C GLY A 171 -16.76 -9.97 5.14
N LYS A 172 -17.15 -8.69 5.26
CA LYS A 172 -16.60 -7.60 4.45
C LYS A 172 -15.19 -7.24 4.89
N TYR A 173 -14.31 -6.99 3.94
CA TYR A 173 -12.91 -6.61 4.18
C TYR A 173 -12.21 -7.57 5.17
N PRO A 174 -12.21 -8.89 4.94
CA PRO A 174 -11.73 -9.85 5.92
C PRO A 174 -10.25 -9.65 6.29
N LEU A 175 -9.40 -9.30 5.33
CA LEU A 175 -7.98 -9.09 5.58
C LEU A 175 -7.73 -7.76 6.30
N ILE A 176 -8.33 -6.66 5.84
CA ILE A 176 -8.16 -5.35 6.47
C ILE A 176 -8.80 -5.31 7.87
N THR A 177 -9.94 -6.00 8.06
CA THR A 177 -10.55 -6.16 9.38
C THR A 177 -9.64 -6.96 10.30
N THR A 178 -8.93 -7.97 9.79
CA THR A 178 -7.92 -8.71 10.55
C THR A 178 -6.81 -7.79 11.05
N LEU A 179 -6.30 -6.89 10.20
CA LEU A 179 -5.31 -5.88 10.61
C LEU A 179 -5.87 -4.92 11.67
N LYS A 180 -7.05 -4.34 11.44
CA LYS A 180 -7.71 -3.42 12.38
C LYS A 180 -7.89 -4.08 13.76
N ASN A 181 -8.31 -5.34 13.79
CA ASN A 181 -8.44 -6.15 15.01
C ASN A 181 -7.08 -6.38 15.68
N GLY A 182 -6.10 -6.89 14.94
CA GLY A 182 -4.81 -7.28 15.48
C GLY A 182 -3.98 -6.10 16.01
N LEU A 183 -4.22 -4.89 15.49
CA LEU A 183 -3.63 -3.62 15.94
C LEU A 183 -4.46 -2.92 17.05
N GLY A 184 -5.59 -3.49 17.48
CA GLY A 184 -6.40 -2.95 18.57
C GLY A 184 -7.22 -1.70 18.20
N LEU A 185 -7.49 -1.47 16.91
CA LEU A 185 -8.15 -0.27 16.39
C LEU A 185 -9.68 -0.37 16.34
N GLN A 186 -10.29 -1.30 17.09
CA GLN A 186 -11.73 -1.55 17.06
C GLN A 186 -12.56 -0.46 17.74
N ASN A 187 -12.03 0.13 18.81
CA ASN A 187 -12.71 1.16 19.61
C ASN A 187 -12.11 2.55 19.42
N GLY A 188 -11.19 2.71 18.47
CA GLY A 188 -10.56 3.99 18.20
C GLY A 188 -11.55 4.92 17.49
N ASN A 189 -12.10 5.89 18.22
CA ASN A 189 -12.40 7.16 17.58
C ASN A 189 -11.07 7.61 16.95
N CYS A 190 -10.99 7.68 15.62
CA CYS A 190 -9.88 8.34 14.95
C CYS A 190 -9.91 9.80 15.40
N VAL A 191 -9.27 10.11 16.51
CA VAL A 191 -9.08 11.48 16.97
C VAL A 191 -7.80 11.94 16.28
N PRO A 192 -7.89 12.75 15.21
CA PRO A 192 -6.70 13.35 14.65
C PRO A 192 -5.94 14.08 15.77
N PRO A 193 -4.60 14.03 15.80
CA PRO A 193 -3.82 14.77 16.78
C PRO A 193 -4.29 16.23 16.83
N ALA A 194 -4.54 16.76 18.03
CA ALA A 194 -5.00 18.14 18.22
C ALA A 194 -3.98 19.17 17.69
N GLN A 195 -2.73 18.76 17.51
CA GLN A 195 -1.69 19.53 16.84
C GLN A 195 -1.04 18.72 15.73
N PRO A 196 -0.73 19.34 14.58
CA PRO A 196 0.15 18.74 13.58
C PRO A 196 1.47 18.32 14.25
N ASN A 197 2.00 17.16 13.85
CA ASN A 197 3.34 16.78 14.27
C ASN A 197 4.33 17.89 13.88
N PRO A 198 5.31 18.22 14.75
CA PRO A 198 6.33 19.20 14.38
C PRO A 198 7.03 18.76 13.09
N PRO A 199 7.42 19.70 12.21
CA PRO A 199 8.18 19.38 11.01
C PRO A 199 9.39 18.53 11.39
N VAL A 200 9.66 17.48 10.60
CA VAL A 200 10.88 16.70 10.76
C VAL A 200 12.06 17.66 10.69
N THR A 201 12.87 17.69 11.74
CA THR A 201 14.12 18.45 11.79
C THR A 201 14.91 18.20 10.52
N GLU A 202 15.40 19.27 9.89
CA GLU A 202 16.19 19.19 8.66
C GLU A 202 17.27 18.10 8.75
N ALA A 203 17.46 17.37 7.65
CA ALA A 203 18.54 16.42 7.52
C ALA A 203 19.88 17.10 7.89
N PRO A 204 20.85 16.39 8.49
CA PRO A 204 22.12 16.98 8.85
C PRO A 204 22.74 17.63 7.62
N SER A 205 22.94 18.95 7.65
CA SER A 205 23.64 19.65 6.59
C SER A 205 25.08 19.13 6.56
N GLN A 206 25.48 18.50 5.45
CA GLN A 206 26.89 18.21 5.22
C GLN A 206 27.68 19.51 5.27
N GLY A 207 28.57 19.61 6.27
CA GLY A 207 29.50 20.72 6.41
C GLY A 207 30.36 20.83 5.16
N SER A 208 30.06 21.85 4.36
CA SER A 208 30.89 22.25 3.21
C SER A 208 31.62 23.52 3.61
N GLY A 209 32.95 23.45 3.57
CA GLY A 209 33.87 24.41 4.12
C GLY A 209 33.79 25.84 3.56
N SER A 210 34.40 26.72 4.35
CA SER A 210 34.60 28.15 4.14
C SER A 210 34.94 28.57 2.70
N GLY A 211 34.21 29.57 2.22
CA GLY A 211 34.59 30.41 1.09
C GLY A 211 33.92 31.76 1.22
N SER A 212 34.66 32.76 1.72
CA SER A 212 34.23 34.15 1.85
C SER A 212 33.97 34.80 0.49
N GLY A 213 32.87 35.54 0.36
CA GLY A 213 32.59 36.41 -0.77
C GLY A 213 31.50 37.42 -0.39
N SER A 214 31.89 38.69 -0.35
CA SER A 214 31.16 39.80 0.26
C SER A 214 30.16 40.46 -0.70
N GLY A 215 29.07 41.00 -0.14
CA GLY A 215 28.42 42.22 -0.61
C GLY A 215 27.21 42.08 -1.56
N GLY A 216 26.05 42.57 -1.12
CA GLY A 216 24.93 42.89 -2.00
C GLY A 216 23.58 42.98 -1.29
N SER A 217 23.27 44.16 -0.74
CA SER A 217 21.92 44.50 -0.25
C SER A 217 20.89 44.45 -1.38
N GLY A 218 19.72 43.88 -1.09
CA GLY A 218 18.58 43.86 -2.01
C GLY A 218 17.29 43.47 -1.29
N SER A 219 16.73 44.43 -0.57
CA SER A 219 15.36 44.39 -0.05
C SER A 219 14.36 44.61 -1.19
N ASN A 220 13.45 43.66 -1.45
CA ASN A 220 12.01 43.95 -1.51
C ASN A 220 11.14 42.66 -1.57
N PRO A 221 9.88 42.72 -1.11
CA PRO A 221 8.96 41.60 -0.98
C PRO A 221 8.10 41.43 -2.25
N GLY A 222 7.96 40.19 -2.73
CA GLY A 222 7.09 39.85 -3.86
C GLY A 222 5.70 39.43 -3.40
N GLY A 223 4.86 40.40 -3.06
CA GLY A 223 3.40 40.22 -3.01
C GLY A 223 2.76 40.90 -4.21
N SER A 224 2.05 40.15 -5.05
CA SER A 224 0.93 40.57 -5.94
C SER A 224 0.64 39.41 -6.92
N GLY A 225 -0.59 39.09 -7.31
CA GLY A 225 -1.84 39.83 -7.17
C GLY A 225 -2.97 39.03 -7.83
N GLY A 226 -3.48 38.02 -7.13
CA GLY A 226 -4.69 37.33 -7.54
C GLY A 226 -5.92 38.19 -7.20
N SER A 227 -6.77 38.47 -8.18
CA SER A 227 -8.11 39.06 -7.95
C SER A 227 -9.16 37.94 -7.92
N GLY A 228 -10.14 38.04 -7.02
CA GLY A 228 -11.26 37.08 -6.92
C GLY A 228 -11.26 36.28 -5.62
N PHE A 229 -12.05 35.19 -5.59
CA PHE A 229 -12.22 34.33 -4.41
C PHE A 229 -10.90 33.76 -3.87
N CYS A 230 -9.96 33.45 -4.76
CA CYS A 230 -8.67 32.84 -4.45
C CYS A 230 -7.59 33.82 -3.97
N ALA A 231 -7.88 35.12 -3.89
CA ALA A 231 -6.93 36.11 -3.39
C ALA A 231 -6.47 35.75 -1.96
N GLY A 232 -5.17 35.45 -1.79
CA GLY A 232 -4.59 35.06 -0.50
C GLY A 232 -4.92 33.64 -0.02
N LYS A 233 -5.57 32.81 -0.85
CA LYS A 233 -5.78 31.38 -0.56
C LYS A 233 -4.60 30.54 -1.07
N ALA A 234 -4.38 29.40 -0.42
CA ALA A 234 -3.46 28.38 -0.91
C ALA A 234 -3.99 27.76 -2.23
N ASN A 235 -3.12 27.10 -2.98
CA ASN A 235 -3.54 26.36 -4.15
C ASN A 235 -4.41 25.17 -3.73
N GLY A 236 -5.51 24.93 -4.45
CA GLY A 236 -6.44 23.83 -4.11
C GLY A 236 -7.86 24.06 -4.60
N ILE A 237 -8.73 23.09 -4.30
CA ILE A 237 -10.15 23.13 -4.66
C ILE A 237 -10.99 23.59 -3.46
N TYR A 238 -11.92 24.51 -3.69
CA TYR A 238 -12.79 25.11 -2.68
C TYR A 238 -14.24 25.10 -3.15
N ALA A 239 -15.18 24.89 -2.24
CA ALA A 239 -16.60 24.99 -2.57
C ALA A 239 -16.99 26.43 -2.96
N ASP A 240 -17.87 26.56 -3.96
CA ASP A 240 -18.51 27.83 -4.27
C ASP A 240 -19.62 28.10 -3.22
N PRO A 241 -19.54 29.19 -2.44
CA PRO A 241 -20.51 29.48 -1.39
C PRO A 241 -21.88 29.92 -1.94
N THR A 242 -21.98 30.22 -3.24
CA THR A 242 -23.18 30.73 -3.91
C THR A 242 -23.86 29.69 -4.80
N ASN A 243 -23.13 28.67 -5.26
CA ASN A 243 -23.68 27.61 -6.11
C ASN A 243 -23.10 26.24 -5.74
N LYS A 244 -23.95 25.34 -5.22
CA LYS A 244 -23.55 23.99 -4.78
C LYS A 244 -23.06 23.08 -5.90
N SER A 245 -23.42 23.37 -7.15
CA SER A 245 -22.94 22.63 -8.32
C SER A 245 -21.64 23.18 -8.89
N ASN A 246 -21.07 24.23 -8.27
CA ASN A 246 -19.79 24.80 -8.67
C ASN A 246 -18.72 24.65 -7.58
N PHE A 247 -17.46 24.75 -8.00
CA PHE A 247 -16.31 24.85 -7.12
C PHE A 247 -15.22 25.72 -7.76
N TYR A 248 -14.35 26.27 -6.92
CA TYR A 248 -13.21 27.07 -7.34
C TYR A 248 -11.93 26.24 -7.27
N ASN A 249 -11.19 26.20 -8.36
CA ASN A 249 -9.80 25.79 -8.35
C ASN A 249 -8.93 27.05 -8.21
N CYS A 250 -8.18 27.14 -7.13
CA CYS A 250 -7.26 28.23 -6.86
C CYS A 250 -5.85 27.85 -7.27
N MET A 251 -5.22 28.67 -8.13
CA MET A 251 -3.81 28.51 -8.50
C MET A 251 -3.13 29.88 -8.49
N ASN A 252 -2.09 30.04 -7.67
CA ASN A 252 -1.29 31.26 -7.52
C ASN A 252 -2.13 32.52 -7.24
N GLY A 253 -3.23 32.35 -6.50
CA GLY A 253 -4.17 33.42 -6.16
C GLY A 253 -5.24 33.70 -7.22
N GLU A 254 -5.18 33.06 -8.40
CA GLU A 254 -6.20 33.18 -9.45
C GLU A 254 -7.37 32.23 -9.21
N THR A 255 -8.59 32.69 -9.56
CA THR A 255 -9.83 31.94 -9.37
C THR A 255 -10.31 31.32 -10.68
N PHE A 256 -10.37 29.99 -10.72
CA PHE A 256 -10.95 29.23 -11.84
C PHE A 256 -12.25 28.58 -11.39
N VAL A 257 -13.38 29.00 -11.96
CA VAL A 257 -14.70 28.42 -11.65
C VAL A 257 -14.88 27.14 -12.47
N GLN A 258 -15.27 26.06 -11.81
CA GLN A 258 -15.62 24.79 -12.43
C GLN A 258 -17.00 24.34 -11.96
N SER A 259 -17.66 23.53 -12.78
CA SER A 259 -18.99 23.00 -12.50
C SER A 259 -18.93 21.48 -12.42
N CYS A 260 -19.66 20.92 -11.47
CA CYS A 260 -19.97 19.51 -11.44
C CYS A 260 -20.83 19.12 -12.64
N GLN A 261 -20.85 17.83 -12.98
CA GLN A 261 -21.78 17.30 -13.97
C GLN A 261 -23.23 17.54 -13.54
N ASP A 262 -24.13 17.66 -14.50
CA ASP A 262 -25.54 17.94 -14.26
C ASP A 262 -26.15 16.97 -13.23
N GLY A 263 -26.76 17.52 -12.19
CA GLY A 263 -27.36 16.75 -11.10
C GLY A 263 -26.43 16.43 -9.92
N LEU A 264 -25.14 16.78 -10.00
CA LEU A 264 -24.18 16.59 -8.92
C LEU A 264 -23.91 17.91 -8.16
N VAL A 265 -23.48 17.77 -6.91
CA VAL A 265 -23.05 18.84 -6.02
C VAL A 265 -21.60 18.62 -5.60
N PHE A 266 -20.87 19.70 -5.31
CA PHE A 266 -19.50 19.61 -4.84
C PHE A 266 -19.45 19.28 -3.34
N ASP A 267 -18.75 18.21 -2.98
CA ASP A 267 -18.56 17.76 -1.60
C ASP A 267 -17.11 18.00 -1.15
N THR A 268 -16.97 18.87 -0.16
CA THR A 268 -15.69 19.25 0.44
C THR A 268 -15.00 18.10 1.17
N SER A 269 -15.73 17.07 1.61
CA SER A 269 -15.14 15.93 2.34
C SER A 269 -14.26 15.05 1.45
N CYS A 270 -14.61 14.92 0.17
CA CYS A 270 -13.85 14.19 -0.84
C CYS A 270 -13.14 15.10 -1.85
N SER A 271 -13.41 16.41 -1.83
CA SER A 271 -13.01 17.36 -2.89
C SER A 271 -13.46 16.88 -4.28
N CYS A 272 -14.68 16.38 -4.37
CA CYS A 272 -15.24 15.71 -5.55
C CYS A 272 -16.71 16.08 -5.77
N CYS A 273 -17.23 15.84 -6.97
CA CYS A 273 -18.66 16.00 -7.26
C CYS A 273 -19.40 14.70 -6.96
N ASN A 274 -20.44 14.76 -6.13
CA ASN A 274 -21.27 13.60 -5.76
C ASN A 274 -22.77 13.96 -5.74
N TRP A 275 -23.60 12.94 -5.50
CA TRP A 275 -25.07 13.01 -5.50
C TRP A 275 -25.64 13.65 -4.24
#